data_AF-Q5X015-F1
#
_entry.id   AF-Q5X015-F1
#
_cell.length_a   1.000
_cell.length_b   1.000
_cell.length_c   1.000
_cell.angle_alpha   90.00
_cell.angle_beta   90.00
_cell.angle_gamma   90.00
#
_symmetry.space_group_name_H-M   'P 1'
#
loop_
_entity.id
_entity.type
_entity.pdbx_description
1 polymer ?
#
loop_
_entity_poly.entity_id
_entity_poly.type
_entity_poly.pdbx_seq_one_letter_code
_entity_poly.pdbx_strand_id
1 'polypeptide(L)'
;MTPLFPQKGQPIAIKQGGSGACFLLACLDCLLNGEADGADVVRKKFKQTTSGVTLRIKRTDNTMKVQWEKMAGKYTYSYDPKTDEDVIFIDNEKLKEIDNSKKGSSSNSLAVKILEHISAYYYQIAWDGESLLAHKLHPKFRNNPIAKQSDTTFLAKLLGVHVTTFYDPRKLVKLKTIDPMIPVYVGMNFGKLDRLGRYRRHALRIGNIKPLEDGEYEVTLINPWNNQKQTTCLLTDLRKRKCHFAVFDSSPQKKLLTEIFLEYKTEIGCELFRNKELAFLLCEMKQCGLLDSELAKYPLSSCMVLYKKLPNLVANYRRLPYSERYNMLICVANSNGHVRLFNKLMQGSSVVDKPSVVRLPQRVYPSAKSFFADLFASLEASLERVHYNDLLKALRANYGHLRSVNTALNQVENRQGIYSKMELRNMNQRLERLGFFMKCHTDQRDHRHSDLGQQPNFCDRSTENLNANSHQDKGVSL
;
A
#
# COMPACT_ATOMS: atom_id res chain seq x y z
N MET A 1 -3.26 2.66 -36.26
CA MET A 1 -2.62 2.90 -34.95
C MET A 1 -2.76 1.65 -34.13
N THR A 2 -1.72 1.26 -33.39
CA THR A 2 -1.77 0.15 -32.42
C THR A 2 -2.93 0.36 -31.44
N PRO A 3 -3.72 -0.67 -31.09
CA PRO A 3 -4.77 -0.54 -30.09
C PRO A 3 -4.17 -0.21 -28.70
N LEU A 4 -4.96 0.42 -27.83
CA LEU A 4 -4.52 0.77 -26.48
C LEU A 4 -4.06 -0.45 -25.69
N PHE A 5 -4.85 -1.53 -25.76
CA PHE A 5 -4.52 -2.86 -25.27
C PHE A 5 -4.86 -3.88 -26.37
N PRO A 6 -4.16 -5.03 -26.46
CA PRO A 6 -4.52 -6.10 -27.38
C PRO A 6 -5.87 -6.70 -26.98
N GLN A 7 -6.40 -7.57 -27.85
CA GLN A 7 -7.65 -8.28 -27.55
C GLN A 7 -7.51 -9.11 -26.27
N LYS A 8 -8.62 -9.26 -25.54
CA LYS A 8 -8.64 -10.01 -24.27
C LYS A 8 -8.06 -11.42 -24.49
N GLY A 9 -7.10 -11.80 -23.65
CA GLY A 9 -6.41 -13.10 -23.72
C GLY A 9 -5.17 -13.12 -24.62
N GLN A 10 -4.92 -12.08 -25.43
CA GLN A 10 -3.66 -11.97 -26.16
C GLN A 10 -2.55 -11.40 -25.27
N PRO A 11 -1.35 -12.01 -25.27
CA PRO A 11 -0.22 -11.49 -24.52
C PRO A 11 0.30 -10.19 -25.13
N ILE A 12 0.84 -9.33 -24.27
CA ILE A 12 1.56 -8.12 -24.66
C ILE A 12 2.95 -8.52 -25.19
N ALA A 13 3.25 -8.11 -26.41
CA ALA A 13 4.59 -8.18 -26.97
C ALA A 13 5.34 -6.87 -26.67
N ILE A 14 6.58 -6.97 -26.21
CA ILE A 14 7.47 -5.84 -25.92
C ILE A 14 8.81 -6.11 -26.57
N LYS A 15 9.27 -5.16 -27.39
CA LYS A 15 10.64 -5.07 -27.89
C LYS A 15 11.19 -3.70 -27.53
N GLN A 16 12.06 -3.67 -26.53
CA GLN A 16 12.67 -2.43 -26.04
C GLN A 16 13.47 -1.73 -27.14
N GLY A 17 13.25 -0.42 -27.28
CA GLY A 17 14.04 0.45 -28.16
C GLY A 17 15.35 0.92 -27.53
N GLY A 18 15.92 1.97 -28.11
CA GLY A 18 17.19 2.55 -27.65
C GLY A 18 17.08 3.41 -26.39
N SER A 19 15.97 3.37 -25.64
CA SER A 19 15.62 4.30 -24.54
C SER A 19 16.26 3.95 -23.19
N GLY A 20 16.60 2.68 -22.94
CA GLY A 20 17.07 2.23 -21.63
C GLY A 20 15.94 1.98 -20.61
N ALA A 21 14.68 1.96 -21.01
CA ALA A 21 13.50 1.74 -20.16
C ALA A 21 13.29 0.30 -19.63
N CYS A 22 14.35 -0.52 -19.49
CA CYS A 22 14.19 -1.95 -19.17
C CYS A 22 13.48 -2.22 -17.84
N PHE A 23 13.70 -1.36 -16.84
CA PHE A 23 13.05 -1.45 -15.52
C PHE A 23 11.53 -1.30 -15.61
N LEU A 24 11.07 -0.24 -16.28
CA LEU A 24 9.65 -0.03 -16.55
C LEU A 24 9.06 -1.18 -17.39
N LEU A 25 9.73 -1.54 -18.48
CA LEU A 25 9.21 -2.55 -19.41
C LEU A 25 9.13 -3.95 -18.78
N ALA A 26 10.08 -4.34 -17.95
CA ALA A 26 10.02 -5.60 -17.20
C ALA A 26 8.90 -5.58 -16.14
N CYS A 27 8.66 -4.44 -15.49
CA CYS A 27 7.52 -4.28 -14.58
C CYS A 27 6.18 -4.39 -15.32
N LEU A 28 6.05 -3.74 -16.47
CA LEU A 28 4.85 -3.84 -17.32
C LEU A 28 4.66 -5.26 -17.86
N ASP A 29 5.74 -5.96 -18.22
CA ASP A 29 5.68 -7.38 -18.60
C ASP A 29 5.16 -8.24 -17.44
N CYS A 30 5.61 -7.99 -16.21
CA CYS A 30 5.10 -8.69 -15.02
C CYS A 30 3.60 -8.44 -14.79
N LEU A 31 3.13 -7.19 -14.92
CA LEU A 31 1.75 -6.83 -14.65
C LEU A 31 0.79 -7.24 -15.77
N LEU A 32 1.19 -7.05 -17.03
CA LEU A 32 0.29 -7.24 -18.18
C LEU A 32 0.29 -8.67 -18.72
N ASN A 33 1.40 -9.40 -18.60
CA ASN A 33 1.51 -10.81 -18.99
C ASN A 33 1.51 -11.78 -17.78
N GLY A 34 1.26 -11.26 -16.57
CA GLY A 34 1.06 -12.04 -15.37
C GLY A 34 -0.42 -12.37 -15.17
N GLU A 35 -0.93 -12.07 -13.97
CA GLU A 35 -2.33 -12.31 -13.62
C GLU A 35 -3.28 -11.25 -14.19
N ALA A 36 -4.54 -11.62 -14.41
CA ALA A 36 -5.58 -10.73 -14.95
C ALA A 36 -5.75 -9.43 -14.14
N ASP A 37 -5.71 -9.51 -12.80
CA ASP A 37 -5.87 -8.34 -11.94
C ASP A 37 -4.74 -7.32 -12.11
N GLY A 38 -3.52 -7.77 -12.43
CA GLY A 38 -2.39 -6.89 -12.73
C GLY A 38 -2.64 -6.08 -14.00
N ALA A 39 -3.14 -6.75 -15.05
CA ALA A 39 -3.49 -6.10 -16.30
C ALA A 39 -4.65 -5.10 -16.13
N ASP A 40 -5.63 -5.42 -15.29
CA ASP A 40 -6.77 -4.56 -15.02
C ASP A 40 -6.38 -3.28 -14.26
N VAL A 41 -5.41 -3.34 -13.33
CA VAL A 41 -4.89 -2.14 -12.65
C VAL A 41 -4.26 -1.17 -13.66
N VAL A 42 -3.49 -1.68 -14.62
CA VAL A 42 -2.90 -0.84 -15.67
C VAL A 42 -4.00 -0.31 -16.60
N ARG A 43 -4.95 -1.15 -17.01
CA ARG A 43 -6.04 -0.77 -17.92
C ARG A 43 -6.91 0.37 -17.35
N LYS A 44 -7.25 0.31 -16.06
CA LYS A 44 -8.10 1.30 -15.39
C LYS A 44 -7.53 2.72 -15.40
N LYS A 45 -6.22 2.87 -15.62
CA LYS A 45 -5.56 4.19 -15.72
C LYS A 45 -5.89 4.92 -17.01
N PHE A 46 -6.36 4.21 -18.03
CA PHE A 46 -6.59 4.79 -19.34
C PHE A 46 -8.07 4.90 -19.67
N LYS A 47 -8.44 6.00 -20.31
CA LYS A 47 -9.74 6.19 -20.94
C LYS A 47 -9.53 6.65 -22.38
N GLN A 48 -9.97 5.85 -23.34
CA GLN A 48 -9.93 6.20 -24.76
C GLN A 48 -11.23 6.89 -25.16
N THR A 49 -11.11 7.94 -25.98
CA THR A 49 -12.20 8.71 -26.58
C THR A 49 -11.94 8.88 -28.08
N THR A 50 -12.85 9.52 -28.81
CA THR A 50 -12.65 9.83 -30.23
C THR A 50 -11.53 10.84 -30.47
N SER A 51 -11.27 11.76 -29.52
CA SER A 51 -10.24 12.80 -29.64
C SER A 51 -8.84 12.36 -29.19
N GLY A 52 -8.75 11.32 -28.36
CA GLY A 52 -7.48 10.84 -27.83
C GLY A 52 -7.62 9.93 -26.61
N VAL A 53 -6.55 9.85 -25.83
CA VAL A 53 -6.44 9.01 -24.64
C VAL A 53 -6.15 9.87 -23.41
N THR A 54 -6.90 9.64 -22.34
CA THR A 54 -6.60 10.18 -21.01
C THR A 54 -5.90 9.11 -20.17
N LEU A 55 -4.78 9.47 -19.56
CA LEU A 55 -4.04 8.68 -18.58
C LEU A 55 -4.18 9.34 -17.20
N ARG A 56 -4.55 8.56 -16.18
CA ARG A 56 -4.67 9.00 -14.78
C ARG A 56 -3.64 8.28 -13.90
N ILE A 57 -2.83 9.05 -13.19
CA ILE A 57 -1.80 8.54 -12.28
C ILE A 57 -2.06 9.10 -10.89
N LYS A 58 -2.28 8.22 -9.91
CA LYS A 58 -2.51 8.60 -8.52
C LYS A 58 -1.21 9.08 -7.87
N ARG A 59 -1.30 10.20 -7.15
CA ARG A 59 -0.20 10.65 -6.30
C ARG A 59 -0.16 9.79 -5.04
N THR A 60 1.01 9.28 -4.71
CA THR A 60 1.19 8.41 -3.53
C THR A 60 1.88 9.11 -2.38
N ASP A 61 2.76 10.07 -2.67
CA ASP A 61 3.47 10.91 -1.71
C ASP A 61 4.14 12.09 -2.42
N ASN A 62 4.86 12.91 -1.65
CA ASN A 62 5.60 14.06 -2.15
C ASN A 62 6.75 13.73 -3.13
N THR A 63 7.11 12.45 -3.30
CA THR A 63 8.15 12.01 -4.26
C THR A 63 7.56 11.71 -5.64
N MET A 64 6.25 11.52 -5.73
CA MET A 64 5.51 11.30 -6.99
C MET A 64 4.95 12.61 -7.55
N LYS A 65 5.81 13.62 -7.69
CA LYS A 65 5.44 14.87 -8.39
C LYS A 65 5.75 14.73 -9.87
N VAL A 66 4.83 15.15 -10.72
CA VAL A 66 5.05 15.25 -12.15
C VAL A 66 5.75 16.57 -12.49
N GLN A 67 6.75 16.54 -13.36
CA GLN A 67 7.36 17.73 -13.97
C GLN A 67 6.48 18.20 -15.14
N TRP A 68 5.30 18.72 -14.81
CA TRP A 68 4.26 19.08 -15.78
C TRP A 68 4.71 20.19 -16.73
N GLU A 69 5.61 21.07 -16.30
CA GLU A 69 6.16 22.15 -17.12
C GLU A 69 6.88 21.58 -18.36
N LYS A 70 7.53 20.41 -18.23
CA LYS A 70 8.22 19.74 -19.35
C LYS A 70 7.25 19.04 -20.33
N MET A 71 5.97 18.93 -19.96
CA MET A 71 4.91 18.42 -20.83
C MET A 71 4.31 19.50 -21.72
N ALA A 72 4.60 20.80 -21.45
CA ALA A 72 4.06 21.92 -22.19
C ALA A 72 4.27 21.75 -23.71
N GLY A 73 3.21 21.98 -24.48
CA GLY A 73 3.20 21.81 -25.94
C GLY A 73 3.23 20.35 -26.44
N LYS A 74 3.30 19.35 -25.54
CA LYS A 74 3.32 17.92 -25.89
C LYS A 74 2.10 17.17 -25.41
N TYR A 75 1.56 17.54 -24.25
CA TYR A 75 0.40 16.92 -23.63
C TYR A 75 -0.43 17.98 -22.91
N THR A 76 -1.73 17.73 -22.74
CA THR A 76 -2.56 18.55 -21.85
C THR A 76 -2.54 17.92 -20.47
N TYR A 77 -2.07 18.66 -19.48
CA TYR A 77 -1.99 18.22 -18.09
C TYR A 77 -2.97 18.99 -17.21
N SER A 78 -3.58 18.29 -16.26
CA SER A 78 -4.33 18.89 -15.15
C SER A 78 -4.18 18.01 -13.91
N TYR A 79 -4.38 18.58 -12.73
CA TYR A 79 -4.46 17.85 -11.47
C TYR A 79 -5.92 17.77 -11.01
N ASP A 80 -6.38 16.56 -10.67
CA ASP A 80 -7.69 16.34 -10.08
C ASP A 80 -7.57 16.22 -8.54
N PRO A 81 -7.94 17.26 -7.78
CA PRO A 81 -7.82 17.25 -6.32
C PRO A 81 -8.83 16.33 -5.63
N LYS A 82 -9.91 15.92 -6.31
CA LYS A 82 -10.92 15.04 -5.71
C LYS A 82 -10.44 13.61 -5.61
N THR A 83 -9.70 13.14 -6.61
CA THR A 83 -9.16 11.78 -6.66
C THR A 83 -7.67 11.72 -6.34
N ASP A 84 -7.02 12.88 -6.18
CA ASP A 84 -5.58 13.04 -6.01
C ASP A 84 -4.77 12.40 -7.15
N GLU A 85 -5.13 12.76 -8.38
CA GLU A 85 -4.58 12.17 -9.60
C GLU A 85 -4.03 13.24 -10.55
N ASP A 86 -2.87 12.94 -11.14
CA ASP A 86 -2.37 13.61 -12.33
C ASP A 86 -3.14 13.10 -13.55
N VAL A 87 -3.77 14.01 -14.29
CA VAL A 87 -4.59 13.72 -15.47
C VAL A 87 -3.91 14.25 -16.71
N ILE A 88 -3.50 13.33 -17.59
CA ILE A 88 -2.73 13.62 -18.79
C ILE A 88 -3.56 13.22 -20.00
N PHE A 89 -3.95 14.18 -20.82
CA PHE A 89 -4.61 13.95 -22.09
C PHE A 89 -3.60 14.00 -23.24
N ILE A 90 -3.71 13.00 -24.12
CA ILE A 90 -2.84 12.79 -25.28
C ILE A 90 -3.76 12.72 -26.50
N ASP A 91 -3.68 13.74 -27.36
CA ASP A 91 -4.47 13.79 -28.58
C ASP A 91 -4.03 12.75 -29.62
N ASN A 92 -4.87 12.54 -30.63
CA ASN A 92 -4.60 11.56 -31.68
C ASN A 92 -3.33 11.84 -32.52
N GLU A 93 -2.91 13.10 -32.67
CA GLU A 93 -1.70 13.43 -33.41
C GLU A 93 -0.47 12.97 -32.63
N LYS A 94 -0.42 13.30 -31.33
CA LYS A 94 0.64 12.86 -30.44
C LYS A 94 0.65 11.34 -30.26
N LEU A 95 -0.52 10.70 -30.21
CA LEU A 95 -0.60 9.23 -30.17
C LEU A 95 0.01 8.59 -31.42
N LYS A 96 -0.21 9.15 -32.63
CA LYS A 96 0.44 8.67 -33.86
C LYS A 96 1.95 8.86 -33.81
N GLU A 97 2.45 9.98 -33.28
CA GLU A 97 3.88 10.21 -33.08
C GLU A 97 4.49 9.15 -32.15
N ILE A 98 3.85 8.88 -31.01
CA ILE A 98 4.29 7.84 -30.06
C ILE A 98 4.26 6.46 -30.73
N ASP A 99 3.19 6.14 -31.46
CA ASP A 99 2.99 4.82 -32.07
C ASP A 99 4.05 4.52 -33.14
N ASN A 100 4.42 5.53 -33.92
CA ASN A 100 5.37 5.46 -35.03
C ASN A 100 6.84 5.71 -34.60
N SER A 101 7.09 6.04 -33.33
CA SER A 101 8.43 6.33 -32.82
C SER A 101 9.37 5.13 -32.99
N LYS A 102 10.48 5.34 -33.71
CA LYS A 102 11.57 4.36 -33.86
C LYS A 102 12.51 4.32 -32.65
N LYS A 103 12.40 5.30 -31.74
CA LYS A 103 13.29 5.43 -30.56
C LYS A 103 12.76 4.65 -29.36
N GLY A 104 11.44 4.63 -29.19
CA GLY A 104 10.74 3.94 -28.11
C GLY A 104 10.62 2.43 -28.34
N SER A 105 9.90 1.77 -27.46
CA SER A 105 9.57 0.36 -27.57
C SER A 105 8.58 0.08 -28.71
N SER A 106 8.79 -1.05 -29.39
CA SER A 106 7.77 -1.63 -30.25
C SER A 106 6.92 -2.58 -29.41
N SER A 107 5.60 -2.40 -29.46
CA SER A 107 4.63 -3.20 -28.72
C SER A 107 3.31 -3.27 -29.46
N ASN A 108 2.55 -4.35 -29.23
CA ASN A 108 1.16 -4.48 -29.65
C ASN A 108 0.16 -3.75 -28.71
N SER A 109 0.67 -2.97 -27.74
CA SER A 109 -0.13 -2.11 -26.86
C SER A 109 0.40 -0.69 -26.87
N LEU A 110 -0.47 0.25 -27.25
CA LEU A 110 -0.17 1.68 -27.18
C LEU A 110 -0.03 2.15 -25.72
N ALA A 111 -0.68 1.50 -24.75
CA ALA A 111 -0.51 1.81 -23.32
C ALA A 111 0.94 1.64 -22.85
N VAL A 112 1.66 0.60 -23.31
CA VAL A 112 3.08 0.40 -23.01
C VAL A 112 3.91 1.57 -23.54
N LYS A 113 3.67 1.96 -24.80
CA LYS A 113 4.38 3.07 -25.45
C LYS A 113 4.09 4.41 -24.75
N ILE A 114 2.83 4.67 -24.38
CA ILE A 114 2.45 5.87 -23.62
C ILE A 114 3.18 5.90 -22.27
N LEU A 115 3.15 4.81 -21.49
CA LEU A 115 3.80 4.79 -20.18
C LEU A 115 5.31 4.97 -20.28
N GLU A 116 5.96 4.44 -21.33
CA GLU A 116 7.38 4.68 -21.57
C GLU A 116 7.70 6.17 -21.78
N HIS A 117 6.84 6.88 -22.51
CA HIS A 117 7.00 8.32 -22.73
C HIS A 117 6.66 9.15 -21.50
N ILE A 118 5.61 8.77 -20.74
CA ILE A 118 5.09 9.55 -19.63
C ILE A 118 5.87 9.35 -18.32
N SER A 119 6.37 8.14 -18.05
CA SER A 119 7.06 7.85 -16.77
C SER A 119 8.26 8.76 -16.53
N ALA A 120 8.91 9.22 -17.60
CA ALA A 120 10.07 10.10 -17.55
C ALA A 120 9.81 11.43 -16.82
N TYR A 121 8.57 11.93 -16.86
CA TYR A 121 8.18 13.17 -16.19
C TYR A 121 8.05 13.02 -14.68
N TYR A 122 8.05 11.79 -14.17
CA TYR A 122 8.10 11.49 -12.74
C TYR A 122 9.54 11.26 -12.25
N TYR A 123 10.51 11.16 -13.16
CA TYR A 123 11.92 11.20 -12.77
C TYR A 123 12.26 12.62 -12.37
N GLN A 124 12.43 12.85 -11.06
CA GLN A 124 12.86 14.11 -10.46
C GLN A 124 14.34 14.44 -10.75
N ILE A 125 14.76 14.27 -12.02
CA ILE A 125 16.10 14.57 -12.53
C ILE A 125 16.03 15.72 -13.53
N ALA A 126 17.10 16.50 -13.63
CA ALA A 126 17.27 17.44 -14.73
C ALA A 126 17.56 16.64 -16.01
N TRP A 127 16.78 16.92 -17.04
CA TRP A 127 16.97 16.37 -18.39
C TRP A 127 16.30 17.33 -19.35
N ASP A 128 17.03 17.66 -20.41
CA ASP A 128 16.60 18.54 -21.48
C ASP A 128 16.24 17.68 -22.70
N GLY A 129 15.12 17.96 -23.36
CA GLY A 129 14.79 17.34 -24.65
C GLY A 129 13.79 16.18 -24.61
N GLU A 130 14.24 14.97 -24.98
CA GLU A 130 13.37 13.80 -25.28
C GLU A 130 13.15 12.90 -24.05
N SER A 131 11.88 12.67 -23.70
CA SER A 131 11.49 11.91 -22.50
C SER A 131 12.06 10.48 -22.47
N LEU A 132 12.17 9.84 -23.64
CA LEU A 132 12.75 8.50 -23.77
C LEU A 132 14.21 8.42 -23.29
N LEU A 133 14.99 9.50 -23.39
CA LEU A 133 16.40 9.50 -22.95
C LEU A 133 16.55 9.62 -21.44
N ALA A 134 15.52 10.12 -20.73
CA ALA A 134 15.54 10.26 -19.27
C ALA A 134 15.72 8.90 -18.57
N HIS A 135 15.25 7.81 -19.18
CA HIS A 135 15.46 6.44 -18.70
C HIS A 135 16.94 6.02 -18.64
N LYS A 136 17.82 6.59 -19.48
CA LYS A 136 19.28 6.34 -19.41
C LYS A 136 19.97 7.13 -18.32
N LEU A 137 19.35 8.24 -17.93
CA LEU A 137 19.86 9.16 -16.92
C LEU A 137 19.50 8.67 -15.52
N HIS A 138 18.29 8.12 -15.34
CA HIS A 138 17.79 7.62 -14.06
C HIS A 138 18.81 6.81 -13.23
N PRO A 139 19.55 5.82 -13.79
CA PRO A 139 20.51 5.03 -13.01
C PRO A 139 21.77 5.80 -12.55
N LYS A 140 22.04 6.98 -13.13
CA LYS A 140 23.24 7.77 -12.89
C LYS A 140 23.08 8.82 -11.77
N PHE A 141 21.85 9.22 -11.44
CA PHE A 141 21.59 10.31 -10.49
C PHE A 141 21.20 9.78 -9.10
N ARG A 142 22.20 9.33 -8.32
CA ARG A 142 22.03 8.84 -6.94
C ARG A 142 21.57 9.89 -5.91
N ASN A 143 21.53 11.17 -6.29
CA ASN A 143 21.19 12.30 -5.39
C ASN A 143 19.77 12.85 -5.60
N ASN A 144 18.93 12.18 -6.39
CA ASN A 144 17.51 12.51 -6.54
C ASN A 144 16.74 12.11 -5.24
N PRO A 145 15.73 12.84 -4.76
CA PRO A 145 14.84 12.38 -3.69
C PRO A 145 14.24 10.97 -3.93
N ILE A 146 14.08 10.56 -5.19
CA ILE A 146 13.72 9.21 -5.66
C ILE A 146 14.88 8.22 -5.55
N ALA A 147 16.14 8.66 -5.52
CA ALA A 147 17.30 7.80 -5.29
C ALA A 147 17.41 7.26 -3.85
N LYS A 148 16.53 7.72 -2.93
CA LYS A 148 16.29 7.06 -1.63
C LYS A 148 15.34 5.86 -1.74
N GLN A 149 14.68 5.66 -2.87
CA GLN A 149 13.73 4.57 -3.13
C GLN A 149 14.29 3.64 -4.23
N SER A 150 14.02 2.33 -4.14
CA SER A 150 14.43 1.38 -5.20
C SER A 150 13.60 1.57 -6.47
N ASP A 151 14.14 1.20 -7.65
CA ASP A 151 13.41 1.27 -8.94
C ASP A 151 12.03 0.60 -8.84
N THR A 152 11.94 -0.52 -8.13
CA THR A 152 10.68 -1.27 -7.95
C THR A 152 9.68 -0.51 -7.08
N THR A 153 10.14 0.23 -6.07
CA THR A 153 9.26 1.06 -5.23
C THR A 153 8.70 2.24 -6.04
N PHE A 154 9.55 2.90 -6.82
CA PHE A 154 9.11 3.97 -7.71
C PHE A 154 8.07 3.47 -8.72
N LEU A 155 8.36 2.36 -9.40
CA LEU A 155 7.44 1.78 -10.40
C LEU A 155 6.12 1.32 -9.77
N ALA A 156 6.17 0.76 -8.56
CA ALA A 156 4.97 0.36 -7.84
C ALA A 156 4.07 1.58 -7.55
N LYS A 157 4.65 2.69 -7.09
CA LYS A 157 3.92 3.95 -6.87
C LYS A 157 3.34 4.52 -8.16
N LEU A 158 4.16 4.64 -9.20
CA LEU A 158 3.74 5.12 -10.52
C LEU A 158 2.53 4.33 -11.07
N LEU A 159 2.59 3.01 -10.92
CA LEU A 159 1.54 2.12 -11.41
C LEU A 159 0.41 1.89 -10.40
N GLY A 160 0.48 2.46 -9.20
CA GLY A 160 -0.53 2.29 -8.15
C GLY A 160 -0.71 0.83 -7.73
N VAL A 161 0.38 0.08 -7.65
CA VAL A 161 0.43 -1.31 -7.19
C VAL A 161 1.28 -1.41 -5.94
N HIS A 162 1.16 -2.54 -5.25
CA HIS A 162 1.98 -2.87 -4.10
C HIS A 162 3.22 -3.65 -4.55
N VAL A 163 4.27 -3.63 -3.74
CA VAL A 163 5.50 -4.38 -4.05
C VAL A 163 6.03 -5.11 -2.83
N THR A 164 6.44 -6.35 -3.05
CA THR A 164 7.18 -7.17 -2.10
C THR A 164 8.54 -7.51 -2.69
N THR A 165 9.62 -7.09 -2.03
CA THR A 165 10.99 -7.27 -2.52
C THR A 165 11.76 -8.30 -1.71
N PHE A 166 12.62 -9.09 -2.36
CA PHE A 166 13.52 -10.03 -1.70
C PHE A 166 14.80 -10.25 -2.51
N TYR A 167 15.86 -10.76 -1.86
CA TYR A 167 17.19 -10.89 -2.46
C TYR A 167 17.67 -12.35 -2.59
N ASP A 168 17.19 -13.25 -1.72
CA ASP A 168 17.62 -14.64 -1.68
C ASP A 168 17.00 -15.46 -2.82
N PRO A 169 17.81 -16.04 -3.75
CA PRO A 169 17.29 -16.92 -4.79
C PRO A 169 16.57 -18.18 -4.27
N ARG A 170 16.79 -18.62 -3.02
CA ARG A 170 15.99 -19.71 -2.44
C ARG A 170 14.54 -19.31 -2.22
N LYS A 171 14.29 -18.04 -1.86
CA LYS A 171 12.93 -17.48 -1.77
C LYS A 171 12.25 -17.43 -3.13
N LEU A 172 13.01 -17.19 -4.21
CA LEU A 172 12.50 -17.28 -5.58
C LEU A 172 12.00 -18.70 -5.89
N VAL A 173 12.83 -19.72 -5.64
CA VAL A 173 12.44 -21.13 -5.86
C VAL A 173 11.18 -21.45 -5.07
N LYS A 174 11.17 -21.16 -3.76
CA LYS A 174 10.01 -21.36 -2.89
C LYS A 174 8.73 -20.73 -3.45
N LEU A 175 8.80 -19.47 -3.85
CA LEU A 175 7.65 -18.74 -4.38
C LEU A 175 7.13 -19.38 -5.67
N LYS A 176 8.03 -19.77 -6.58
CA LYS A 176 7.70 -20.46 -7.84
C LYS A 176 7.24 -21.91 -7.64
N THR A 177 7.62 -22.56 -6.55
CA THR A 177 7.09 -23.87 -6.15
C THR A 177 5.64 -23.74 -5.66
N ILE A 178 5.33 -22.69 -4.90
CA ILE A 178 3.98 -22.44 -4.37
C ILE A 178 3.03 -22.01 -5.49
N ASP A 179 3.46 -21.02 -6.28
CA ASP A 179 2.74 -20.49 -7.44
C ASP A 179 3.67 -20.43 -8.66
N PRO A 180 3.65 -21.42 -9.55
CA PRO A 180 4.48 -21.45 -10.74
C PRO A 180 4.27 -20.25 -11.68
N MET A 181 3.05 -19.71 -11.70
CA MET A 181 2.65 -18.66 -12.64
C MET A 181 2.89 -17.25 -12.13
N ILE A 182 3.22 -17.08 -10.84
CA ILE A 182 3.45 -15.76 -10.25
C ILE A 182 4.51 -14.96 -11.03
N PRO A 183 4.21 -13.74 -11.50
CA PRO A 183 5.18 -12.93 -12.23
C PRO A 183 6.21 -12.35 -11.25
N VAL A 184 7.47 -12.79 -11.37
CA VAL A 184 8.56 -12.27 -10.54
C VAL A 184 9.47 -11.40 -11.39
N TYR A 185 9.61 -10.14 -11.01
CA TYR A 185 10.59 -9.22 -11.55
C TYR A 185 11.98 -9.55 -10.99
N VAL A 186 13.03 -9.43 -11.81
CA VAL A 186 14.42 -9.50 -11.38
C VAL A 186 15.23 -8.33 -11.94
N GLY A 187 15.81 -7.54 -11.05
CA GLY A 187 16.90 -6.63 -11.39
C GLY A 187 18.23 -7.30 -11.09
N MET A 188 19.12 -7.43 -12.07
CA MET A 188 20.40 -8.13 -11.91
C MET A 188 21.52 -7.51 -12.75
N ASN A 189 22.75 -7.93 -12.47
CA ASN A 189 23.88 -7.73 -13.37
C ASN A 189 23.73 -8.68 -14.56
N PHE A 190 23.56 -8.13 -15.76
CA PHE A 190 23.18 -8.90 -16.95
C PHE A 190 23.91 -8.44 -18.22
N GLY A 191 23.97 -9.33 -19.22
CA GLY A 191 24.53 -9.05 -20.53
C GLY A 191 26.04 -9.26 -20.60
N LYS A 192 26.69 -8.57 -21.55
CA LYS A 192 28.15 -8.62 -21.72
C LYS A 192 28.83 -7.68 -20.73
N LEU A 193 30.07 -8.03 -20.35
CA LEU A 193 30.94 -7.13 -19.61
C LEU A 193 31.22 -5.88 -20.44
N ASP A 194 31.23 -4.72 -19.79
CA ASP A 194 31.72 -3.49 -20.41
C ASP A 194 33.25 -3.51 -20.53
N ARG A 195 33.82 -2.44 -21.12
CA ARG A 195 35.28 -2.29 -21.28
C ARG A 195 36.06 -2.30 -19.96
N LEU A 196 35.38 -2.15 -18.83
CA LEU A 196 35.96 -2.14 -17.48
C LEU A 196 35.69 -3.47 -16.75
N GLY A 197 35.24 -4.51 -17.46
CA GLY A 197 34.96 -5.82 -16.87
C GLY A 197 33.74 -5.83 -15.95
N ARG A 198 32.80 -4.87 -16.11
CA ARG A 198 31.60 -4.78 -15.27
C ARG A 198 30.33 -5.07 -16.07
N TYR A 199 29.44 -5.85 -15.49
CA TYR A 199 28.09 -5.98 -16.02
C TYR A 199 27.27 -4.71 -15.78
N ARG A 200 26.37 -4.39 -16.72
CA ARG A 200 25.36 -3.35 -16.51
C ARG A 200 24.16 -3.92 -15.76
N ARG A 201 23.48 -3.04 -15.01
CA ARG A 201 22.20 -3.35 -14.40
C ARG A 201 21.13 -3.47 -15.48
N HIS A 202 20.32 -4.52 -15.38
CA HIS A 202 19.20 -4.78 -16.28
C HIS A 202 18.05 -5.40 -15.50
N ALA A 203 16.85 -5.24 -16.04
CA ALA A 203 15.63 -5.78 -15.47
C ALA A 203 14.99 -6.79 -16.42
N LEU A 204 14.54 -7.91 -15.88
CA LEU A 204 13.90 -9.01 -16.60
C LEU A 204 12.71 -9.54 -15.78
N ARG A 205 11.91 -10.40 -16.39
CA ARG A 205 10.93 -11.24 -15.67
C ARG A 205 11.46 -12.66 -15.55
N ILE A 206 11.23 -13.29 -14.41
CA ILE A 206 11.42 -14.73 -14.22
C ILE A 206 10.22 -15.45 -14.84
N GLY A 207 10.51 -16.34 -15.79
CA GLY A 207 9.57 -17.30 -16.34
C GLY A 207 9.39 -18.48 -15.40
N ASN A 208 9.74 -19.68 -15.87
CA ASN A 208 9.66 -20.90 -15.09
C ASN A 208 10.96 -21.21 -14.35
N ILE A 209 10.86 -22.06 -13.33
CA ILE A 209 11.99 -22.65 -12.63
C ILE A 209 11.82 -24.17 -12.67
N LYS A 210 12.84 -24.87 -13.16
CA LYS A 210 12.84 -26.33 -13.32
C LYS A 210 13.91 -26.94 -12.41
N PRO A 211 13.57 -27.88 -11.52
CA PRO A 211 14.57 -28.60 -10.73
C PRO A 211 15.42 -29.51 -11.63
N LEU A 212 16.70 -29.67 -11.27
CA LEU A 212 17.67 -30.59 -11.87
C LEU A 212 18.02 -31.71 -10.89
N GLU A 213 18.64 -32.79 -11.37
CA GLU A 213 18.88 -34.02 -10.59
C GLU A 213 19.82 -33.82 -9.39
N ASP A 214 20.74 -32.85 -9.47
CA ASP A 214 21.73 -32.52 -8.43
C ASP A 214 21.20 -31.54 -7.36
N GLY A 215 19.91 -31.20 -7.40
CA GLY A 215 19.31 -30.20 -6.53
C GLY A 215 19.57 -28.75 -6.97
N GLU A 216 20.19 -28.54 -8.14
CA GLU A 216 20.25 -27.26 -8.81
C GLU A 216 18.91 -26.93 -9.50
N TYR A 217 18.75 -25.69 -9.94
CA TYR A 217 17.58 -25.27 -10.70
C TYR A 217 17.98 -24.51 -11.96
N GLU A 218 17.32 -24.84 -13.07
CA GLU A 218 17.31 -24.02 -14.27
C GLU A 218 16.24 -22.94 -14.14
N VAL A 219 16.61 -21.69 -14.38
CA VAL A 219 15.73 -20.52 -14.30
C VAL A 219 15.58 -19.89 -15.67
N THR A 220 14.33 -19.78 -16.13
CA THR A 220 14.00 -19.05 -17.37
C THR A 220 13.94 -17.55 -17.10
N LEU A 221 14.63 -16.78 -17.93
CA LEU A 221 14.63 -15.32 -17.95
C LEU A 221 13.95 -14.81 -19.22
N ILE A 222 13.03 -13.86 -19.06
CA ILE A 222 12.27 -13.22 -20.12
C ILE A 222 12.71 -11.76 -20.19
N ASN A 223 13.32 -11.37 -21.31
CA ASN A 223 14.02 -10.09 -21.43
C ASN A 223 13.17 -9.06 -22.18
N PRO A 224 12.94 -7.84 -21.64
CA PRO A 224 12.18 -6.80 -22.35
C PRO A 224 12.82 -6.33 -23.66
N TRP A 225 14.08 -6.67 -23.96
CA TRP A 225 14.65 -6.50 -25.32
C TRP A 225 13.78 -7.19 -26.39
N ASN A 226 13.25 -8.36 -26.05
CA ASN A 226 12.18 -9.03 -26.78
C ASN A 226 11.55 -10.06 -25.83
N ASN A 227 10.41 -9.72 -25.23
CA ASN A 227 9.77 -10.59 -24.22
C ASN A 227 9.15 -11.87 -24.80
N GLN A 228 9.19 -12.04 -26.13
CA GLN A 228 8.82 -13.28 -26.81
C GLN A 228 9.98 -14.28 -26.87
N LYS A 229 11.20 -13.85 -26.50
CA LYS A 229 12.38 -14.70 -26.41
C LYS A 229 12.71 -15.00 -24.96
N GLN A 230 13.15 -16.24 -24.72
CA GLN A 230 13.53 -16.74 -23.41
C GLN A 230 15.01 -17.16 -23.43
N THR A 231 15.67 -17.01 -22.29
CA THR A 231 17.02 -17.52 -22.05
C THR A 231 17.03 -18.23 -20.72
N THR A 232 17.82 -19.29 -20.57
CA THR A 232 17.95 -20.00 -19.28
C THR A 232 19.30 -19.73 -18.63
N CYS A 233 19.34 -19.83 -17.30
CA CYS A 233 20.57 -19.85 -16.51
C CYS A 233 20.39 -20.71 -15.26
N LEU A 234 21.49 -21.06 -14.60
CA LEU A 234 21.41 -21.79 -13.33
C LEU A 234 21.08 -20.85 -12.16
N LEU A 235 20.45 -21.37 -11.12
CA LEU A 235 20.17 -20.61 -9.89
C LEU A 235 21.47 -20.15 -9.21
N THR A 236 22.53 -20.95 -9.27
CA THR A 236 23.88 -20.55 -8.82
C THR A 236 24.44 -19.35 -9.58
N ASP A 237 24.12 -19.18 -10.86
CA ASP A 237 24.50 -17.97 -11.59
C ASP A 237 23.77 -16.74 -11.06
N LEU A 238 22.49 -16.88 -10.72
CA LEU A 238 21.72 -15.77 -10.12
C LEU A 238 22.31 -15.33 -8.78
N ARG A 239 22.82 -16.26 -7.96
CA ARG A 239 23.50 -15.93 -6.69
C ARG A 239 24.71 -15.01 -6.88
N LYS A 240 25.41 -15.13 -8.02
CA LYS A 240 26.60 -14.33 -8.34
C LYS A 240 26.28 -12.95 -8.94
N ARG A 241 25.03 -12.70 -9.37
CA ARG A 241 24.66 -11.55 -10.22
C ARG A 241 23.96 -10.40 -9.49
N LYS A 242 24.09 -10.31 -8.16
CA LYS A 242 23.48 -9.25 -7.32
C LYS A 242 22.00 -9.05 -7.65
N CYS A 243 21.24 -10.13 -7.60
CA CYS A 243 19.82 -10.11 -7.94
C CYS A 243 19.01 -9.37 -6.89
N HIS A 244 17.99 -8.66 -7.36
CA HIS A 244 16.93 -8.05 -6.57
C HIS A 244 15.61 -8.47 -7.18
N PHE A 245 14.84 -9.27 -6.45
CA PHE A 245 13.56 -9.80 -6.90
C PHE A 245 12.42 -8.97 -6.36
N ALA A 246 11.35 -8.87 -7.13
CA ALA A 246 10.13 -8.20 -6.69
C ALA A 246 8.88 -8.88 -7.26
N VAL A 247 7.81 -8.87 -6.48
CA VAL A 247 6.45 -9.17 -6.93
C VAL A 247 5.65 -7.88 -6.87
N PHE A 248 4.91 -7.58 -7.94
CA PHE A 248 4.01 -6.44 -8.00
C PHE A 248 2.57 -6.92 -7.80
N ASP A 249 1.98 -6.55 -6.68
CA ASP A 249 0.69 -7.02 -6.22
C ASP A 249 -0.41 -5.98 -6.48
N SER A 250 -1.52 -6.39 -7.09
CA SER A 250 -2.64 -5.50 -7.44
C SER A 250 -3.48 -5.03 -6.25
N SER A 251 -3.28 -5.61 -5.05
CA SER A 251 -4.02 -5.25 -3.84
C SER A 251 -3.17 -5.45 -2.57
N PRO A 252 -3.52 -4.78 -1.45
CA PRO A 252 -2.87 -5.00 -0.17
C PRO A 252 -2.96 -6.47 0.29
N GLN A 253 -4.08 -7.13 0.00
CA GLN A 253 -4.28 -8.53 0.39
C GLN A 253 -3.33 -9.47 -0.35
N LYS A 254 -3.12 -9.28 -1.65
CA LYS A 254 -2.14 -10.07 -2.42
C LYS A 254 -0.72 -9.84 -1.93
N LYS A 255 -0.36 -8.59 -1.63
CA LYS A 255 0.94 -8.24 -1.01
C LYS A 255 1.18 -9.06 0.26
N LEU A 256 0.21 -9.08 1.17
CA LEU A 256 0.30 -9.84 2.41
C LEU A 256 0.41 -11.35 2.16
N LEU A 257 -0.34 -11.87 1.19
CA LEU A 257 -0.24 -13.28 0.82
C LEU A 257 1.15 -13.64 0.28
N THR A 258 1.72 -12.79 -0.58
CA THR A 258 3.10 -12.93 -1.06
C THR A 258 4.11 -12.90 0.10
N GLU A 259 3.93 -11.99 1.07
CA GLU A 259 4.77 -11.96 2.28
C GLU A 259 4.65 -13.24 3.11
N ILE A 260 3.43 -13.74 3.32
CA ILE A 260 3.16 -15.03 4.00
C ILE A 260 3.87 -16.18 3.26
N PHE A 261 3.77 -16.25 1.93
CA PHE A 261 4.47 -17.26 1.13
C PHE A 261 5.98 -17.17 1.27
N LEU A 262 6.55 -15.97 1.35
CA LEU A 262 7.98 -15.78 1.51
C LEU A 262 8.46 -16.12 2.93
N GLU A 263 7.61 -15.95 3.94
CA GLU A 263 7.93 -16.14 5.35
C GLU A 263 7.79 -17.61 5.81
N TYR A 264 6.63 -18.24 5.60
CA TYR A 264 6.33 -19.57 6.16
C TYR A 264 6.77 -20.73 5.27
N LYS A 265 6.96 -21.94 5.82
CA LYS A 265 7.43 -23.12 5.07
C LYS A 265 6.65 -23.39 3.78
N THR A 266 7.33 -23.94 2.77
CA THR A 266 6.77 -24.18 1.42
C THR A 266 5.48 -24.98 1.47
N GLU A 267 5.40 -26.00 2.34
CA GLU A 267 4.22 -26.86 2.49
C GLU A 267 3.00 -26.08 2.95
N ILE A 268 3.20 -25.13 3.88
CA ILE A 268 2.15 -24.21 4.34
C ILE A 268 1.73 -23.31 3.19
N GLY A 269 2.69 -22.71 2.47
CA GLY A 269 2.40 -21.88 1.30
C GLY A 269 1.55 -22.62 0.25
N CYS A 270 1.91 -23.87 -0.08
CA CYS A 270 1.14 -24.71 -0.99
C CYS A 270 -0.28 -25.02 -0.48
N GLU A 271 -0.46 -25.25 0.82
CA GLU A 271 -1.78 -25.43 1.41
C GLU A 271 -2.65 -24.16 1.30
N LEU A 272 -2.06 -22.99 1.56
CA LEU A 272 -2.75 -21.71 1.45
C LEU A 272 -3.10 -21.35 0.01
N PHE A 273 -2.20 -21.60 -0.94
CA PHE A 273 -2.45 -21.38 -2.36
C PHE A 273 -3.64 -22.19 -2.87
N ARG A 274 -3.81 -23.44 -2.40
CA ARG A 274 -4.95 -24.30 -2.73
C ARG A 274 -6.25 -23.87 -2.02
N ASN A 275 -6.16 -23.21 -0.87
CA ASN A 275 -7.31 -22.86 -0.02
C ASN A 275 -7.47 -21.34 0.11
N LYS A 276 -8.10 -20.71 -0.89
CA LYS A 276 -8.30 -19.25 -0.93
C LYS A 276 -9.03 -18.67 0.28
N GLU A 277 -9.95 -19.43 0.89
CA GLU A 277 -10.67 -18.99 2.08
C GLU A 277 -9.79 -18.95 3.33
N LEU A 278 -8.94 -19.97 3.51
CA LEU A 278 -7.95 -20.00 4.58
C LEU A 278 -6.90 -18.90 4.37
N ALA A 279 -6.43 -18.71 3.15
CA ALA A 279 -5.51 -17.62 2.80
C ALA A 279 -6.10 -16.24 3.12
N PHE A 280 -7.40 -16.03 2.80
CA PHE A 280 -8.12 -14.82 3.20
C PHE A 280 -8.10 -14.63 4.72
N LEU A 281 -8.50 -15.65 5.50
CA LEU A 281 -8.55 -15.54 6.96
C LEU A 281 -7.17 -15.23 7.58
N LEU A 282 -6.10 -15.84 7.07
CA LEU A 282 -4.74 -15.55 7.53
C LEU A 282 -4.27 -14.16 7.13
N CYS A 283 -4.66 -13.64 5.97
CA CYS A 283 -4.39 -12.24 5.62
C CYS A 283 -5.06 -11.30 6.61
N GLU A 284 -6.32 -11.55 6.99
CA GLU A 284 -7.00 -10.75 8.02
C GLU A 284 -6.28 -10.82 9.37
N MET A 285 -5.84 -12.02 9.78
CA MET A 285 -5.04 -12.17 11.00
C MET A 285 -3.71 -11.41 10.94
N LYS A 286 -3.02 -11.42 9.78
CA LYS A 286 -1.76 -10.69 9.59
C LYS A 286 -1.96 -9.17 9.63
N GLN A 287 -3.01 -8.67 8.98
CA GLN A 287 -3.37 -7.24 9.01
C GLN A 287 -3.62 -6.75 10.44
N CYS A 288 -4.21 -7.61 11.26
CA CYS A 288 -4.48 -7.32 12.67
C CYS A 288 -3.26 -7.54 13.58
N GLY A 289 -2.08 -7.87 13.03
CA GLY A 289 -0.86 -8.15 13.79
C GLY A 289 -0.89 -9.45 14.61
N LEU A 290 -1.90 -10.31 14.43
CA LEU A 290 -2.08 -11.51 15.25
C LEU A 290 -1.12 -12.64 14.88
N LEU A 291 -0.65 -12.68 13.64
CA LEU A 291 0.34 -13.69 13.21
C LEU A 291 1.76 -13.36 13.71
N ASP A 292 2.05 -12.09 13.92
CA ASP A 292 3.35 -11.59 14.36
C ASP A 292 3.40 -11.32 15.89
N SER A 293 2.28 -11.55 16.57
CA SER A 293 2.13 -11.26 18.00
C SER A 293 2.68 -12.37 18.89
N GLU A 294 3.42 -11.99 19.93
CA GLU A 294 3.82 -12.90 21.02
C GLU A 294 2.66 -13.30 21.94
N LEU A 295 1.50 -12.64 21.83
CA LEU A 295 0.33 -12.92 22.67
C LEU A 295 -0.27 -14.31 22.40
N ALA A 296 -0.10 -14.84 21.18
CA ALA A 296 -0.56 -16.17 20.81
C ALA A 296 0.64 -17.07 20.53
N LYS A 297 0.71 -18.21 21.22
CA LYS A 297 1.86 -19.12 21.10
C LYS A 297 1.97 -19.75 19.71
N TYR A 298 0.82 -20.05 19.06
CA TYR A 298 0.77 -20.70 17.75
C TYR A 298 -0.43 -20.26 16.89
N PRO A 299 -0.53 -18.98 16.48
CA PRO A 299 -1.72 -18.45 15.80
C PRO A 299 -1.94 -19.10 14.42
N LEU A 300 -0.88 -19.33 13.65
CA LEU A 300 -0.95 -19.96 12.34
C LEU A 300 -1.48 -21.40 12.41
N SER A 301 -0.87 -22.24 13.26
CA SER A 301 -1.30 -23.65 13.37
C SER A 301 -2.72 -23.76 13.93
N SER A 302 -3.09 -22.88 14.88
CA SER A 302 -4.45 -22.81 15.41
C SER A 302 -5.47 -22.53 14.32
N CYS A 303 -5.21 -21.53 13.48
CA CYS A 303 -6.07 -21.17 12.36
C CYS A 303 -6.21 -22.32 11.36
N MET A 304 -5.10 -22.94 10.94
CA MET A 304 -5.11 -24.08 10.02
C MET A 304 -5.88 -25.28 10.57
N VAL A 305 -5.69 -25.61 11.85
CA VAL A 305 -6.38 -26.73 12.50
C VAL A 305 -7.88 -26.44 12.66
N LEU A 306 -8.25 -25.24 13.08
CA LEU A 306 -9.67 -24.87 13.19
C LEU A 306 -10.35 -24.86 11.83
N TYR A 307 -9.71 -24.33 10.78
CA TYR A 307 -10.27 -24.33 9.44
C TYR A 307 -10.60 -25.75 8.95
N LYS A 308 -9.75 -26.73 9.24
CA LYS A 308 -9.99 -28.14 8.93
C LYS A 308 -11.13 -28.77 9.75
N LYS A 309 -11.30 -28.35 11.00
CA LYS A 309 -12.26 -28.95 11.95
C LYS A 309 -13.62 -28.26 11.99
N LEU A 310 -13.72 -27.02 11.54
CA LEU A 310 -14.92 -26.20 11.56
C LEU A 310 -15.36 -25.87 10.13
N PRO A 311 -16.27 -26.67 9.55
CA PRO A 311 -16.93 -26.30 8.32
C PRO A 311 -17.57 -24.92 8.49
N ASN A 312 -17.40 -24.04 7.51
CA ASN A 312 -17.90 -22.66 7.52
C ASN A 312 -17.18 -21.67 8.45
N LEU A 313 -15.98 -21.96 8.98
CA LEU A 313 -15.22 -21.00 9.79
C LEU A 313 -15.12 -19.62 9.11
N VAL A 314 -14.72 -19.59 7.83
CA VAL A 314 -14.55 -18.34 7.07
C VAL A 314 -15.88 -17.69 6.72
N ALA A 315 -16.90 -18.48 6.39
CA ALA A 315 -18.24 -17.97 6.14
C ALA A 315 -18.85 -17.31 7.39
N ASN A 316 -18.65 -17.91 8.57
CA ASN A 316 -19.07 -17.34 9.85
C ASN A 316 -18.34 -16.03 10.12
N TYR A 317 -17.01 -15.99 9.94
CA TYR A 317 -16.24 -14.75 10.05
C TYR A 317 -16.80 -13.63 9.15
N ARG A 318 -17.11 -13.93 7.89
CA ARG A 318 -17.67 -12.93 6.95
C ARG A 318 -19.06 -12.45 7.35
N ARG A 319 -19.87 -13.28 7.99
CA ARG A 319 -21.22 -12.92 8.46
C ARG A 319 -21.20 -12.05 9.72
N LEU A 320 -20.12 -12.07 10.50
CA LEU A 320 -20.00 -11.24 11.69
C LEU A 320 -19.93 -9.74 11.31
N PRO A 321 -20.54 -8.85 12.14
CA PRO A 321 -20.29 -7.42 12.09
C PRO A 321 -18.80 -7.11 12.19
N TYR A 322 -18.35 -6.02 11.56
CA TYR A 322 -16.93 -5.64 11.55
C TYR A 322 -16.34 -5.52 12.96
N SER A 323 -17.11 -5.00 13.91
CA SER A 323 -16.75 -4.90 15.34
C SER A 323 -16.48 -6.24 16.03
N GLU A 324 -17.05 -7.34 15.53
CA GLU A 324 -16.92 -8.67 16.13
C GLU A 324 -15.90 -9.56 15.40
N ARG A 325 -15.53 -9.20 14.17
CA ARG A 325 -14.58 -9.96 13.36
C ARG A 325 -13.22 -10.09 14.05
N TYR A 326 -12.70 -9.01 14.63
CA TYR A 326 -11.43 -9.04 15.34
C TYR A 326 -11.47 -10.00 16.56
N ASN A 327 -12.58 -10.01 17.31
CA ASN A 327 -12.77 -10.93 18.43
C ASN A 327 -12.70 -12.38 17.99
N MET A 328 -13.33 -12.72 16.85
CA MET A 328 -13.24 -14.06 16.29
C MET A 328 -11.80 -14.44 15.93
N LEU A 329 -11.02 -13.53 15.34
CA LEU A 329 -9.61 -13.80 15.02
C LEU A 329 -8.75 -14.01 16.27
N ILE A 330 -8.99 -13.24 17.34
CA ILE A 330 -8.35 -13.47 18.65
C ILE A 330 -8.71 -14.86 19.17
N CYS A 331 -9.99 -15.23 19.11
CA CYS A 331 -10.45 -16.55 19.56
C CYS A 331 -9.79 -17.67 18.76
N VAL A 332 -9.66 -17.50 17.44
CA VAL A 332 -8.91 -18.43 16.57
C VAL A 332 -7.46 -18.55 17.04
N ALA A 333 -6.76 -17.42 17.22
CA ALA A 333 -5.35 -17.39 17.61
C ALA A 333 -5.08 -18.04 18.99
N ASN A 334 -6.02 -17.89 19.94
CA ASN A 334 -5.88 -18.38 21.31
C ASN A 334 -6.50 -19.77 21.55
N SER A 335 -7.16 -20.34 20.54
CA SER A 335 -7.79 -21.66 20.66
C SER A 335 -6.80 -22.84 20.69
N ASN A 336 -5.54 -22.62 20.28
CA ASN A 336 -4.57 -23.69 20.02
C ASN A 336 -5.12 -24.80 19.09
N GLY A 337 -6.06 -24.47 18.19
CA GLY A 337 -6.69 -25.45 17.29
C GLY A 337 -7.79 -26.32 17.92
N HIS A 338 -8.18 -26.06 19.17
CA HIS A 338 -9.24 -26.81 19.85
C HIS A 338 -10.61 -26.18 19.63
N VAL A 339 -11.51 -26.90 18.95
CA VAL A 339 -12.88 -26.45 18.65
C VAL A 339 -13.67 -26.10 19.90
N ARG A 340 -13.59 -26.93 20.95
CA ARG A 340 -14.29 -26.66 22.23
C ARG A 340 -13.82 -25.36 22.88
N LEU A 341 -12.51 -25.09 22.85
CA LEU A 341 -11.95 -23.87 23.40
C LEU A 341 -12.34 -22.66 22.55
N PHE A 342 -12.24 -22.76 21.23
CA PHE A 342 -12.71 -21.73 20.31
C PHE A 342 -14.17 -21.34 20.58
N ASN A 343 -15.08 -22.32 20.65
CA ASN A 343 -16.50 -22.07 20.92
C ASN A 343 -16.71 -21.43 22.31
N LYS A 344 -15.98 -21.88 23.34
CA LYS A 344 -16.03 -21.28 24.68
C LYS A 344 -15.56 -19.83 24.69
N LEU A 345 -14.49 -19.51 23.95
CA LEU A 345 -13.99 -18.15 23.81
C LEU A 345 -15.01 -17.25 23.10
N MET A 346 -15.59 -17.73 21.99
CA MET A 346 -16.64 -17.00 21.26
C MET A 346 -17.88 -16.71 22.11
N GLN A 347 -18.32 -17.66 22.95
CA GLN A 347 -19.46 -17.49 23.87
C GLN A 347 -19.13 -16.56 25.06
N GLY A 348 -17.87 -16.53 25.50
CA GLY A 348 -17.43 -15.66 26.60
C GLY A 348 -17.32 -14.19 26.20
N SER A 349 -17.24 -13.89 24.90
CA SER A 349 -17.14 -12.54 24.36
C SER A 349 -18.50 -11.83 24.15
N SER A 350 -19.63 -12.53 24.32
CA SER A 350 -20.96 -12.03 23.94
C SER A 350 -21.87 -11.54 25.09
N VAL A 351 -21.40 -11.51 26.35
CA VAL A 351 -22.23 -11.10 27.50
C VAL A 351 -21.67 -9.84 28.16
N VAL A 352 -22.29 -8.69 27.84
CA VAL A 352 -22.21 -7.46 28.63
C VAL A 352 -23.26 -7.56 29.74
N ASP A 353 -22.82 -7.71 30.99
CA ASP A 353 -23.60 -7.26 32.14
C ASP A 353 -22.71 -6.93 33.35
N LYS A 354 -23.22 -5.97 34.14
CA LYS A 354 -22.57 -5.03 35.07
C LYS A 354 -21.61 -5.60 36.13
N PRO A 355 -20.62 -4.81 36.61
CA PRO A 355 -19.65 -5.24 37.60
C PRO A 355 -20.11 -5.02 39.05
N SER A 356 -19.73 -5.94 39.94
CA SER A 356 -19.61 -5.70 41.39
C SER A 356 -18.22 -6.12 41.88
N VAL A 357 -17.69 -5.32 42.82
CA VAL A 357 -16.27 -5.06 43.13
C VAL A 357 -15.75 -5.93 44.30
N VAL A 358 -14.41 -5.93 44.48
CA VAL A 358 -13.58 -6.21 45.71
C VAL A 358 -12.91 -7.60 45.70
N ARG A 359 -11.59 -7.85 45.87
CA ARG A 359 -10.33 -7.10 46.14
C ARG A 359 -9.11 -7.95 45.67
N LEU A 360 -8.00 -7.29 45.34
CA LEU A 360 -6.62 -7.81 45.06
C LEU A 360 -5.80 -7.95 46.38
N PRO A 361 -4.58 -8.56 46.45
CA PRO A 361 -3.64 -8.85 45.35
C PRO A 361 -2.89 -10.21 45.39
N GLN A 362 -2.91 -10.89 44.25
CA GLN A 362 -1.83 -11.65 43.57
C GLN A 362 -2.56 -12.20 42.33
N ARG A 363 -2.29 -11.73 41.10
CA ARG A 363 -3.18 -11.96 39.94
C ARG A 363 -3.12 -13.42 39.43
N VAL A 364 -3.77 -14.31 40.16
CA VAL A 364 -4.42 -15.50 39.62
C VAL A 364 -5.69 -15.00 38.94
N TYR A 365 -5.79 -15.13 37.62
CA TYR A 365 -6.99 -14.73 36.90
C TYR A 365 -8.08 -15.80 37.13
N PRO A 366 -9.18 -15.49 37.85
CA PRO A 366 -10.21 -16.48 38.17
C PRO A 366 -11.00 -16.94 36.94
N SER A 367 -10.87 -16.25 35.81
CA SER A 367 -11.45 -16.64 34.53
C SER A 367 -10.74 -15.98 33.34
N ALA A 368 -10.94 -16.54 32.14
CA ALA A 368 -10.52 -15.90 30.90
C ALA A 368 -11.13 -14.49 30.75
N LYS A 369 -12.35 -14.26 31.28
CA LYS A 369 -13.02 -12.95 31.28
C LYS A 369 -12.19 -11.88 32.01
N SER A 370 -11.65 -12.21 33.18
CA SER A 370 -10.79 -11.28 33.95
C SER A 370 -9.43 -11.05 33.28
N PHE A 371 -8.87 -12.07 32.62
CA PHE A 371 -7.63 -11.92 31.86
C PHE A 371 -7.81 -11.00 30.64
N PHE A 372 -8.86 -11.23 29.86
CA PHE A 372 -9.13 -10.43 28.67
C PHE A 372 -9.59 -9.01 29.02
N ALA A 373 -10.40 -8.80 30.07
CA ALA A 373 -10.76 -7.44 30.49
C ALA A 373 -9.54 -6.60 30.90
N ASP A 374 -8.58 -7.20 31.61
CA ASP A 374 -7.32 -6.53 31.96
C ASP A 374 -6.40 -6.34 30.75
N LEU A 375 -6.33 -7.32 29.84
CA LEU A 375 -5.56 -7.22 28.61
C LEU A 375 -6.13 -6.13 27.68
N PHE A 376 -7.46 -6.06 27.53
CA PHE A 376 -8.14 -5.05 26.72
C PHE A 376 -8.03 -3.67 27.33
N ALA A 377 -8.20 -3.50 28.65
CA ALA A 377 -7.99 -2.21 29.31
C ALA A 377 -6.53 -1.74 29.19
N SER A 378 -5.57 -2.65 29.29
CA SER A 378 -4.15 -2.34 29.09
C SER A 378 -3.80 -2.01 27.64
N LEU A 379 -4.45 -2.66 26.67
CA LEU A 379 -4.24 -2.42 25.23
C LEU A 379 -4.94 -1.16 24.75
N GLU A 380 -6.16 -0.88 25.20
CA GLU A 380 -6.90 0.34 24.91
C GLU A 380 -6.14 1.55 25.48
N ALA A 381 -5.65 1.46 26.73
CA ALA A 381 -4.78 2.49 27.31
C ALA A 381 -3.45 2.68 26.55
N SER A 382 -2.91 1.61 25.94
CA SER A 382 -1.70 1.67 25.11
C SER A 382 -1.98 2.31 23.75
N LEU A 383 -3.05 1.90 23.06
CA LEU A 383 -3.48 2.43 21.77
C LEU A 383 -3.89 3.90 21.86
N GLU A 384 -4.64 4.27 22.91
CA GLU A 384 -4.96 5.68 23.15
C GLU A 384 -3.72 6.53 23.38
N ARG A 385 -2.70 5.98 24.04
CA ARG A 385 -1.43 6.66 24.26
C ARG A 385 -0.59 6.79 22.98
N VAL A 386 -0.59 5.77 22.12
CA VAL A 386 0.06 5.83 20.80
C VAL A 386 -0.62 6.88 19.93
N HIS A 387 -1.96 6.82 19.82
CA HIS A 387 -2.76 7.77 19.06
C HIS A 387 -2.58 9.22 19.56
N TYR A 388 -2.53 9.41 20.89
CA TYR A 388 -2.23 10.68 21.51
C TYR A 388 -0.87 11.26 21.09
N ASN A 389 0.17 10.43 21.14
CA ASN A 389 1.52 10.83 20.75
C ASN A 389 1.60 11.16 19.24
N ASP A 390 0.94 10.36 18.40
CA ASP A 390 0.91 10.56 16.96
C ASP A 390 0.16 11.85 16.58
N LEU A 391 -0.98 12.13 17.20
CA LEU A 391 -1.74 13.36 17.02
C LEU A 391 -0.93 14.59 17.47
N LEU A 392 -0.30 14.55 18.64
CA LEU A 392 0.55 15.65 19.12
C LEU A 392 1.71 15.92 18.16
N LYS A 393 2.39 14.87 17.72
CA LYS A 393 3.51 14.96 16.78
C LYS A 393 3.06 15.53 15.44
N ALA A 394 1.95 15.04 14.89
CA ALA A 394 1.42 15.50 13.62
C ALA A 394 0.96 16.97 13.68
N LEU A 395 0.21 17.35 14.72
CA LEU A 395 -0.26 18.73 14.89
C LEU A 395 0.90 19.70 15.11
N ARG A 396 1.89 19.31 15.90
CA ARG A 396 3.07 20.16 16.13
C ARG A 396 3.92 20.29 14.86
N ALA A 397 4.08 19.22 14.09
CA ALA A 397 4.80 19.27 12.81
C ALA A 397 4.10 20.16 11.78
N ASN A 398 2.78 20.10 11.69
CA ASN A 398 2.01 20.81 10.66
C ASN A 398 1.63 22.25 11.05
N TYR A 399 1.35 22.49 12.33
CA TYR A 399 0.77 23.76 12.81
C TYR A 399 1.51 24.39 13.99
N GLY A 400 2.61 23.78 14.47
CA GLY A 400 3.34 24.25 15.66
C GLY A 400 4.03 25.62 15.50
N HIS A 401 4.12 26.14 14.28
CA HIS A 401 4.58 27.50 14.02
C HIS A 401 3.54 28.58 14.42
N LEU A 402 2.27 28.20 14.55
CA LEU A 402 1.20 29.09 15.03
C LEU A 402 1.23 29.15 16.55
N ARG A 403 1.53 30.33 17.11
CA ARG A 403 1.73 30.53 18.55
C ARG A 403 0.55 30.02 19.40
N SER A 404 -0.69 30.28 18.98
CA SER A 404 -1.90 29.83 19.67
C SER A 404 -2.03 28.30 19.70
N VAL A 405 -1.73 27.63 18.59
CA VAL A 405 -1.74 26.16 18.50
C VAL A 405 -0.63 25.57 19.36
N ASN A 406 0.59 26.11 19.29
CA ASN A 406 1.69 25.61 20.09
C ASN A 406 1.43 25.76 21.60
N THR A 407 0.85 26.87 22.04
CA THR A 407 0.42 27.07 23.43
C THR A 407 -0.66 26.05 23.85
N ALA A 408 -1.65 25.78 23.00
CA ALA A 408 -2.68 24.78 23.29
C ALA A 408 -2.10 23.36 23.37
N LEU A 409 -1.21 22.98 22.45
CA LEU A 409 -0.53 21.68 22.48
C LEU A 409 0.36 21.52 23.72
N ASN A 410 1.05 22.59 24.16
CA ASN A 410 1.82 22.58 25.40
C ASN A 410 0.93 22.37 26.65
N GLN A 411 -0.28 22.94 26.67
CA GLN A 411 -1.22 22.75 27.77
C GLN A 411 -1.76 21.31 27.82
N VAL A 412 -2.01 20.71 26.65
CA VAL A 412 -2.43 19.30 26.55
C VAL A 412 -1.29 18.39 27.01
N GLU A 413 -0.07 18.59 26.49
CA GLU A 413 1.11 17.78 26.79
C GLU A 413 1.49 17.82 28.27
N ASN A 414 1.50 19.02 28.87
CA ASN A 414 1.81 19.21 30.30
C ASN A 414 0.61 19.02 31.22
N ARG A 415 -0.54 18.58 30.68
CA ARG A 415 -1.80 18.38 31.42
C ARG A 415 -2.20 19.57 32.30
N GLN A 416 -2.12 20.78 31.74
CA GLN A 416 -2.48 22.02 32.45
C GLN A 416 -3.96 22.37 32.29
N GLY A 417 -4.53 23.02 33.29
CA GLY A 417 -5.93 23.47 33.26
C GLY A 417 -6.92 22.31 33.12
N ILE A 418 -7.82 22.42 32.13
CA ILE A 418 -8.89 21.42 31.88
C ILE A 418 -8.36 20.03 31.51
N TYR A 419 -7.09 19.90 31.12
CA TYR A 419 -6.47 18.62 30.74
C TYR A 419 -5.91 17.83 31.92
N SER A 420 -5.79 18.44 33.11
CA SER A 420 -5.23 17.81 34.31
C SER A 420 -5.98 16.56 34.77
N LYS A 421 -7.32 16.55 34.58
CA LYS A 421 -8.23 15.45 34.96
C LYS A 421 -8.90 14.78 33.76
N MET A 422 -8.44 15.06 32.54
CA MET A 422 -9.05 14.54 31.31
C MET A 422 -8.48 13.17 30.96
N GLU A 423 -9.35 12.22 30.60
CA GLU A 423 -8.96 10.91 30.09
C GLU A 423 -8.31 11.02 28.70
N LEU A 424 -7.40 10.09 28.37
CA LEU A 424 -6.62 10.08 27.13
C LEU A 424 -7.53 10.08 25.89
N ARG A 425 -8.59 9.27 25.89
CA ARG A 425 -9.64 9.29 24.87
C ARG A 425 -10.19 10.68 24.56
N ASN A 426 -10.53 11.44 25.59
CA ASN A 426 -11.14 12.76 25.46
C ASN A 426 -10.10 13.80 24.98
N MET A 427 -8.84 13.62 25.37
CA MET A 427 -7.74 14.42 24.83
C MET A 427 -7.52 14.14 23.34
N ASN A 428 -7.54 12.87 22.92
CA ASN A 428 -7.44 12.49 21.51
C ASN A 428 -8.55 13.12 20.67
N GLN A 429 -9.81 13.02 21.11
CA GLN A 429 -10.93 13.64 20.40
C GLN A 429 -10.79 15.16 20.25
N ARG A 430 -10.24 15.84 21.27
CA ARG A 430 -9.99 17.28 21.19
C ARG A 430 -8.85 17.62 20.22
N LEU A 431 -7.78 16.84 20.23
CA LEU A 431 -6.67 17.00 19.27
C LEU A 431 -7.13 16.73 17.84
N GLU A 432 -7.98 15.74 17.61
CA GLU A 432 -8.60 15.46 16.30
C GLU A 432 -9.46 16.63 15.82
N ARG A 433 -10.32 17.19 16.69
CA ARG A 433 -11.13 18.38 16.36
C ARG A 433 -10.25 19.58 16.02
N LEU A 434 -9.16 19.78 16.76
CA LEU A 434 -8.19 20.83 16.46
C LEU A 434 -7.54 20.59 15.09
N GLY A 435 -7.11 19.36 14.79
CA GLY A 435 -6.54 19.02 13.49
C GLY A 435 -7.51 19.24 12.33
N PHE A 436 -8.78 18.85 12.51
CA PHE A 436 -9.84 19.09 11.53
C PHE A 436 -10.07 20.59 11.32
N PHE A 437 -10.21 21.35 12.40
CA PHE A 437 -10.39 22.81 12.35
C PHE A 437 -9.22 23.49 11.63
N MET A 438 -7.98 23.15 11.99
CA MET A 438 -6.79 23.72 11.37
C MET A 438 -6.77 23.42 9.88
N LYS A 439 -7.02 22.17 9.48
CA LYS A 439 -7.11 21.78 8.07
C LYS A 439 -8.14 22.60 7.29
N CYS A 440 -9.33 22.81 7.86
CA CYS A 440 -10.38 23.62 7.21
C CYS A 440 -10.02 25.10 7.07
N HIS A 441 -9.23 25.67 8.00
CA HIS A 441 -8.96 27.12 8.04
C HIS A 441 -7.58 27.55 7.54
N THR A 442 -6.62 26.62 7.36
CA THR A 442 -5.33 26.90 6.74
C THR A 442 -5.31 26.60 5.24
N ASP A 443 -6.14 25.67 4.75
CA ASP A 443 -6.16 25.29 3.33
C ASP A 443 -6.92 26.30 2.44
N GLN A 444 -7.63 27.28 3.02
CA GLN A 444 -8.43 28.29 2.30
C GLN A 444 -7.78 29.68 2.15
N ARG A 445 -6.54 29.90 2.65
CA ARG A 445 -5.97 31.27 2.79
C ARG A 445 -4.78 31.64 1.89
N ASP A 446 -4.58 30.99 0.74
CA ASP A 446 -3.57 31.46 -0.22
C ASP A 446 -4.08 32.43 -1.30
N HIS A 447 -5.34 32.89 -1.21
CA HIS A 447 -5.84 33.99 -2.06
C HIS A 447 -6.56 35.09 -1.25
N ARG A 448 -5.77 36.06 -0.75
CA ARG A 448 -5.93 37.53 -0.83
C ARG A 448 -5.19 38.22 0.32
N HIS A 449 -4.40 39.24 -0.02
CA HIS A 449 -3.72 40.13 0.92
C HIS A 449 -4.68 41.09 1.63
N SER A 450 -4.17 41.62 2.76
CA SER A 450 -4.47 42.88 3.47
C SER A 450 -5.35 42.81 4.74
N ASP A 451 -4.93 43.69 5.66
CA ASP A 451 -5.27 43.87 7.07
C ASP A 451 -6.73 43.68 7.50
N LEU A 452 -6.90 43.17 8.72
CA LEU A 452 -7.59 43.85 9.82
C LEU A 452 -7.52 42.98 11.09
N GLY A 453 -7.01 43.57 12.16
CA GLY A 453 -6.92 42.92 13.47
C GLY A 453 -8.30 42.69 14.06
N GLN A 454 -8.56 41.45 14.50
CA GLN A 454 -9.45 41.13 15.61
C GLN A 454 -9.15 39.69 16.06
N GLN A 455 -8.67 39.55 17.30
CA GLN A 455 -8.52 38.26 17.99
C GLN A 455 -9.91 37.75 18.42
N PRO A 456 -10.22 36.45 18.26
CA PRO A 456 -11.29 35.82 19.02
C PRO A 456 -10.72 35.33 20.37
N ASN A 457 -11.20 35.94 21.45
CA ASN A 457 -10.98 35.47 22.82
C ASN A 457 -11.64 34.10 23.02
N PHE A 458 -10.88 33.12 23.53
CA PHE A 458 -11.38 31.81 23.93
C PHE A 458 -11.31 31.69 25.44
N CYS A 459 -12.31 32.24 26.14
CA CYS A 459 -12.80 31.84 27.46
C CYS A 459 -14.13 32.58 27.74
N ASP A 460 -15.02 31.88 28.45
CA ASP A 460 -16.30 32.34 29.05
C ASP A 460 -17.55 32.48 28.17
N ARG A 461 -18.32 31.39 28.07
CA ARG A 461 -19.50 31.15 28.94
C ARG A 461 -20.26 29.89 28.54
N SER A 462 -20.34 28.99 29.52
CA SER A 462 -21.33 27.93 29.70
C SER A 462 -22.77 28.45 29.63
N THR A 463 -23.69 27.70 29.00
CA THR A 463 -24.77 26.94 29.66
C THR A 463 -25.77 26.45 28.61
N GLU A 464 -25.85 25.13 28.45
CA GLU A 464 -27.05 24.45 27.97
C GLU A 464 -28.13 24.58 29.05
N ASN A 465 -29.25 25.22 28.72
CA ASN A 465 -30.53 25.02 29.38
C ASN A 465 -31.56 24.83 28.26
N LEU A 466 -31.84 23.58 27.93
CA LEU A 466 -33.01 23.18 27.14
C LEU A 466 -33.73 22.08 27.89
N ASN A 467 -34.76 22.47 28.65
CA ASN A 467 -36.11 21.90 28.59
C ASN A 467 -36.96 22.41 29.76
N ALA A 468 -37.96 23.25 29.47
CA ALA A 468 -39.29 23.16 30.08
C ALA A 468 -40.26 24.13 29.37
N ASN A 469 -41.17 23.53 28.61
CA ASN A 469 -42.57 23.90 28.38
C ASN A 469 -43.08 25.32 28.72
N SER A 470 -43.86 25.79 27.73
CA SER A 470 -45.23 26.33 27.85
C SER A 470 -45.45 27.83 27.67
N HIS A 471 -46.43 28.07 26.80
CA HIS A 471 -47.40 29.16 26.77
C HIS A 471 -47.00 30.59 26.43
N GLN A 472 -47.65 31.02 25.33
CA GLN A 472 -48.42 32.26 25.18
C GLN A 472 -47.71 33.55 24.74
N ASP A 473 -48.06 33.88 23.49
CA ASP A 473 -48.76 35.10 23.07
C ASP A 473 -47.98 36.42 22.86
N LYS A 474 -48.20 36.95 21.64
CA LYS A 474 -48.19 38.36 21.20
C LYS A 474 -46.84 39.11 21.29
N GLY A 475 -46.34 39.81 20.29
CA GLY A 475 -46.81 40.29 18.99
C GLY A 475 -45.87 41.43 18.53
N VAL A 476 -45.99 41.83 17.26
CA VAL A 476 -45.54 43.12 16.66
C VAL A 476 -44.01 43.29 16.43
N SER A 477 -43.53 43.21 15.17
CA SER A 477 -43.14 44.33 14.24
C SER A 477 -42.05 45.25 14.82
N LEU A 478 -40.91 45.55 14.18
CA LEU A 478 -40.60 45.86 12.77
C LEU A 478 -39.29 45.21 12.33
#